data_AF-A0A9D8PKA4-F1
#
_entry.id   AF-A0A9D8PKA4-F1
#
_cell.length_a   1.000
_cell.length_b   1.000
_cell.length_c   1.000
_cell.angle_alpha   90.00
_cell.angle_beta   90.00
_cell.angle_gamma   90.00
#
_symmetry.space_group_name_H-M   'P 1'
#
loop_
_entity.id
_entity.type
_entity.pdbx_description
1 polymer ?
#
loop_
_entity_poly.entity_id
_entity_poly.type
_entity_poly.pdbx_seq_one_letter_code
_entity_poly.pdbx_strand_id
1 'polypeptide(L)' 'MAVNIKSPRVDELIAQLRQLTGRGATEIVREALEAELQRQRRLQRIERLRQELPALQQQACARARPFAADSLYDSDGLPG' A
#
# COMPACT_ATOMS: atom_id res chain seq x y z
N MET A 1 -15.94 -20.15 -7.18
CA MET A 1 -16.60 -20.05 -8.50
C MET A 1 -15.54 -20.15 -9.58
N ALA A 2 -15.81 -20.87 -10.68
CA ALA A 2 -14.89 -20.95 -11.81
C ALA A 2 -15.15 -19.78 -12.77
N VAL A 3 -14.11 -19.03 -13.13
CA VAL A 3 -14.19 -17.98 -14.15
C VAL A 3 -13.81 -18.62 -15.48
N ASN A 4 -14.70 -18.54 -16.48
CA ASN A 4 -14.41 -19.01 -17.83
C ASN A 4 -14.07 -17.82 -18.72
N ILE A 5 -12.81 -17.68 -19.09
CA ILE A 5 -12.32 -16.60 -19.97
C ILE A 5 -12.06 -17.23 -21.34
N LYS A 6 -12.90 -16.90 -22.33
CA LYS A 6 -12.67 -17.29 -23.73
C LYS A 6 -12.08 -16.11 -24.49
N SER A 7 -10.77 -16.00 -24.48
CA SER A 7 -10.04 -14.97 -25.23
C SER A 7 -8.73 -15.54 -25.76
N PRO A 8 -8.55 -15.63 -27.10
CA PRO A 8 -7.32 -16.15 -27.70
C PRO A 8 -6.07 -15.43 -27.20
N ARG A 9 -6.19 -14.13 -26.95
CA ARG A 9 -5.09 -13.31 -26.45
C ARG A 9 -4.68 -13.68 -25.03
N VAL A 10 -5.63 -14.07 -24.18
CA VAL A 10 -5.34 -14.51 -22.81
C VAL A 10 -4.60 -15.85 -22.85
N ASP A 11 -5.01 -16.76 -23.73
CA ASP A 11 -4.35 -18.05 -23.90
C ASP A 11 -2.90 -17.89 -24.39
N GLU A 12 -2.66 -16.98 -25.35
CA GLU A 12 -1.30 -16.64 -25.82
C GLU A 12 -0.41 -16.11 -24.69
N LEU A 13 -0.93 -15.17 -23.89
CA LEU A 13 -0.18 -14.59 -22.77
C LEU A 13 0.11 -15.63 -21.69
N ILE A 14 -0.86 -16.48 -21.37
CA ILE A 14 -0.66 -17.60 -20.45
C ILE A 14 0.41 -18.54 -21.01
N ALA A 15 0.35 -18.92 -22.29
CA ALA A 15 1.34 -19.80 -22.90
C ALA A 15 2.76 -19.23 -22.80
N GLN A 16 2.94 -17.94 -23.11
CA GLN A 16 4.24 -17.26 -22.97
C GLN A 16 4.74 -17.24 -21.53
N LEU A 17 3.86 -16.89 -20.57
CA LEU A 17 4.22 -16.88 -19.15
C LEU A 17 4.54 -18.28 -18.61
N ARG A 18 3.85 -19.32 -19.10
CA ARG A 18 4.16 -20.72 -18.78
C ARG A 18 5.54 -21.11 -19.29
N GLN A 19 5.90 -20.72 -20.51
CA GLN A 19 7.24 -20.99 -21.06
C GLN A 19 8.34 -20.29 -20.26
N LEU A 20 8.11 -19.04 -19.83
CA LEU A 20 9.10 -18.26 -19.09
C LEU A 20 9.27 -18.71 -17.64
N THR A 21 8.20 -19.17 -16.99
CA THR A 21 8.18 -19.37 -15.54
C THR A 21 7.98 -20.82 -15.11
N GLY A 22 7.61 -21.72 -16.02
CA GLY A 22 7.28 -23.12 -15.73
C GLY A 22 5.99 -23.33 -14.95
N ARG A 23 5.27 -22.26 -14.59
CA ARG A 23 4.07 -22.29 -13.74
C ARG A 23 2.81 -22.75 -14.48
N GLY A 24 1.79 -23.14 -13.71
CA GLY A 24 0.49 -23.51 -14.26
C GLY A 24 -0.34 -22.30 -14.71
N ALA A 25 -1.25 -22.49 -15.67
CA ALA A 25 -2.14 -21.42 -16.15
C ALA A 25 -2.96 -20.78 -15.02
N THR A 26 -3.54 -21.59 -14.15
CA THR A 26 -4.34 -21.13 -13.00
C THR A 26 -3.51 -20.34 -12.01
N GLU A 27 -2.26 -20.75 -11.78
CA GLU A 27 -1.34 -20.09 -10.86
C GLU A 27 -0.95 -18.70 -11.39
N ILE A 28 -0.59 -18.63 -12.69
CA ILE A 28 -0.29 -17.38 -13.38
C ILE A 28 -1.46 -16.41 -13.29
N VAL A 29 -2.68 -16.87 -13.59
CA VAL A 29 -3.89 -16.03 -13.54
C VAL A 29 -4.17 -15.59 -12.11
N ARG A 30 -4.08 -16.49 -11.13
CA ARG A 30 -4.31 -16.17 -9.72
C ARG A 30 -3.35 -15.07 -9.25
N GLU A 31 -2.05 -15.25 -9.47
CA GLU A 31 -1.05 -14.27 -9.04
C GLU A 31 -1.21 -12.92 -9.73
N ALA A 32 -1.50 -12.91 -11.04
CA ALA A 32 -1.74 -11.67 -11.78
C ALA A 32 -2.94 -10.89 -11.21
N LEU A 33 -4.03 -11.60 -10.87
CA LEU A 33 -5.21 -11.00 -10.26
C LEU A 33 -4.92 -10.51 -8.83
N GLU A 34 -4.19 -11.29 -8.02
CA GLU A 34 -3.79 -10.88 -6.67
C GLU A 34 -2.92 -9.63 -6.69
N ALA A 35 -1.92 -9.59 -7.60
CA ALA A 35 -1.04 -8.44 -7.77
C ALA A 35 -1.81 -7.18 -8.20
N GLU A 36 -2.71 -7.31 -9.17
CA GLU A 36 -3.52 -6.18 -9.64
C GLU A 36 -4.48 -5.69 -8.54
N LEU A 37 -5.12 -6.59 -7.80
CA LEU A 37 -5.99 -6.22 -6.69
C LEU A 37 -5.22 -5.49 -5.58
N GLN A 38 -4.03 -5.97 -5.23
CA GLN A 38 -3.16 -5.31 -4.25
C GLN A 38 -2.73 -3.92 -4.73
N ARG A 39 -2.39 -3.78 -6.02
CA ARG A 39 -2.06 -2.49 -6.62
C ARG A 39 -3.21 -1.51 -6.50
N GLN A 40 -4.43 -1.93 -6.86
CA GLN A 40 -5.63 -1.08 -6.77
C GLN A 40 -5.93 -0.67 -5.33
N ARG A 41 -5.86 -1.60 -4.37
CA ARG A 41 -6.02 -1.30 -2.94
C ARG A 41 -5.00 -0.28 -2.44
N ARG A 42 -3.73 -0.40 -2.87
CA ARG A 42 -2.68 0.54 -2.51
C ARG A 42 -2.97 1.94 -3.08
N LEU A 43 -3.38 2.04 -4.34
CA LEU A 43 -3.72 3.32 -4.97
C LEU A 43 -4.90 3.99 -4.27
N GLN A 44 -5.98 3.24 -4.00
CA GLN A 44 -7.13 3.73 -3.25
C GLN A 44 -6.73 4.24 -1.85
N ARG A 45 -5.88 3.50 -1.15
CA ARG A 45 -5.37 3.92 0.16
C ARG A 45 -4.54 5.20 0.07
N ILE A 46 -3.68 5.33 -0.92
CA ILE A 46 -2.86 6.53 -1.12
C ILE A 46 -3.75 7.74 -1.39
N GLU A 47 -4.74 7.62 -2.27
CA GLU A 47 -5.65 8.73 -2.57
C GLU A 47 -6.47 9.13 -1.34
N ARG A 48 -6.98 8.15 -0.59
CA ARG A 48 -7.67 8.42 0.67
C ARG A 48 -6.77 9.17 1.67
N LEU A 49 -5.55 8.69 1.88
CA LEU A 49 -4.59 9.35 2.77
C LEU A 49 -4.25 10.75 2.28
N ARG A 50 -4.11 10.96 0.97
CA ARG A 50 -3.84 12.27 0.37
C ARG A 50 -4.95 13.28 0.68
N GLN A 51 -6.19 12.83 0.74
CA GLN A 51 -7.34 13.66 1.09
C GLN A 51 -7.44 13.92 2.60
N GLU A 52 -7.15 12.91 3.43
CA GLU A 52 -7.34 12.98 4.90
C GLU A 52 -6.15 13.62 5.64
N LEU A 53 -4.92 13.40 5.19
CA LEU A 53 -3.70 13.84 5.88
C LEU A 53 -3.59 15.36 6.07
N PRO A 54 -3.95 16.22 5.10
CA PRO A 54 -3.83 17.66 5.29
C PRO A 54 -4.67 18.17 6.47
N ALA A 55 -5.90 17.66 6.63
CA ALA A 55 -6.77 18.04 7.74
C ALA A 55 -6.19 17.58 9.09
N LEU A 56 -5.64 16.36 9.15
CA LEU A 56 -4.97 15.86 10.36
C LEU A 56 -3.70 16.64 10.70
N GLN A 57 -2.90 17.01 9.70
CA GLN A 57 -1.70 17.83 9.89
C GLN A 57 -2.07 19.21 10.42
N GLN A 58 -3.09 19.86 9.86
CA GLN A 58 -3.57 21.16 10.36
C GLN A 58 -4.05 21.06 11.82
N GLN A 59 -4.82 20.01 12.16
CA GLN A 59 -5.26 19.78 13.54
C GLN A 59 -4.10 19.53 14.50
N ALA A 60 -3.09 18.77 14.06
CA ALA A 60 -1.89 18.51 14.85
C ALA A 60 -1.09 19.80 15.08
N CYS A 61 -0.85 20.58 14.03
CA CYS A 61 -0.18 21.88 14.11
C CYS A 61 -0.90 22.85 15.06
N ALA A 62 -2.24 22.89 15.02
CA ALA A 62 -3.02 23.76 15.90
C ALA A 62 -2.97 23.34 17.39
N ARG A 63 -2.72 22.06 17.68
CA ARG A 63 -2.64 21.53 19.05
C ARG A 63 -1.20 21.42 19.57
N ALA A 64 -0.22 21.41 18.68
CA ALA A 64 1.18 21.30 19.04
C ALA A 64 1.58 22.48 19.93
N ARG A 65 2.22 22.17 21.06
CA ARG A 65 2.86 23.17 21.90
C ARG A 65 4.36 23.16 21.59
N PRO A 66 5.03 24.32 21.65
CA PRO A 66 6.49 24.36 21.62
C PRO A 66 7.04 23.43 22.70
N PHE A 67 7.92 22.53 22.31
CA PHE A 67 8.60 21.61 23.21
C PHE A 67 10.08 21.95 23.18
N ALA A 68 10.64 22.27 24.35
CA ALA A 68 12.06 22.45 24.53
C ALA A 68 12.60 21.22 25.24
N ALA A 69 13.51 20.48 24.61
CA ALA A 69 14.11 19.29 25.24
C ALA A 69 14.85 19.68 26.53
N ASP A 70 15.42 20.88 26.57
CA ASP A 70 16.11 21.45 27.73
C ASP A 70 15.17 21.74 28.91
N SER A 71 13.85 21.66 28.72
CA SER A 71 12.87 21.76 29.81
C SER A 71 12.47 20.41 30.41
N LEU A 72 13.01 19.29 29.90
CA LEU A 72 12.70 17.96 30.45
C LEU A 72 13.46 17.67 31.74
N TYR A 73 14.67 18.21 31.87
CA TYR A 73 15.55 17.95 32.99
C TYR A 73 16.11 19.27 33.50
N ASP A 74 16.14 19.45 34.81
CA ASP A 74 16.81 20.58 35.44
C ASP A 74 18.35 20.46 35.35
N SER A 75 19.06 21.43 35.91
CA SER A 75 20.52 21.46 35.94
C SER A 75 21.15 20.25 36.65
N ASP A 76 20.37 19.55 37.48
CA ASP A 76 20.80 18.37 38.23
C ASP A 76 20.42 17.05 37.51
N GLY A 77 19.85 17.15 36.30
CA GLY A 77 19.46 16.01 35.48
C GLY A 77 18.19 15.30 35.96
N LEU A 78 17.42 15.93 36.84
CA LEU A 78 16.17 15.40 37.35
C LEU A 78 14.98 15.90 36.52
N PRO A 79 13.95 15.07 36.30
CA PRO A 79 12.75 15.52 35.60
C PRO A 79 12.06 16.62 36.40
N GLY A 80 11.93 17.80 35.80
CA GLY A 80 11.25 18.98 36.36
C GLY A 80 9.76 19.01 36.09
#